data_AF-A0A835XGK3-F1
#
_entry.id   AF-A0A835XGK3-F1
#
_cell.length_a   1.000
_cell.length_b   1.000
_cell.length_c   1.000
_cell.angle_alpha   90.00
_cell.angle_beta   90.00
_cell.angle_gamma   90.00
#
_symmetry.space_group_name_H-M   'P 1'
#
loop_
_entity.id
_entity.type
_entity.pdbx_description
1 polymer ?
#
loop_
_entity_poly.entity_id
_entity_poly.type
_entity_poly.pdbx_seq_one_letter_code
_entity_poly.pdbx_strand_id
1 'polypeptide(L)' 'MFHPNVYQDGSLCMDVLQDQWSPCHNVSTLLTSIQSLLTDPNCSSPANPEAAQLYINDRAAYKRRVRRIAQKSLENC' A
#
# COMPACT_ATOMS: atom_id res chain seq x y z
N MET A 1 0.03 -4.59 8.46
CA MET A 1 0.18 -4.54 6.99
C MET A 1 1.58 -4.03 6.65
N PHE A 2 2.13 -4.22 5.44
CA PHE A 2 3.47 -3.73 5.05
C PHE A 2 3.49 -3.28 3.59
N HIS A 3 3.51 -1.96 3.37
CA HIS A 3 3.46 -1.32 2.07
C HIS A 3 4.03 0.10 2.15
N PRO A 4 4.75 0.61 1.13
CA PRO A 4 5.33 1.96 1.15
C PRO A 4 4.32 3.10 1.44
N ASN A 5 3.08 2.97 0.99
CA ASN A 5 2.04 4.00 1.11
C ASN A 5 1.02 3.76 2.23
N VAL A 6 1.32 2.91 3.22
CA VAL A 6 0.39 2.65 4.33
C VAL A 6 1.08 2.78 5.67
N TYR A 7 0.45 3.55 6.56
CA TYR A 7 0.93 3.82 7.90
C TYR A 7 0.77 2.61 8.83
N GLN A 8 1.39 2.69 10.03
CA GLN A 8 1.36 1.61 11.01
C GLN A 8 -0.05 1.32 11.55
N ASP A 9 -0.91 2.33 11.60
CA ASP A 9 -2.31 2.23 12.02
C ASP A 9 -3.24 1.67 10.91
N GLY A 10 -2.71 1.46 9.70
CA GLY A 10 -3.46 0.97 8.55
C GLY A 10 -4.07 2.05 7.66
N SER A 11 -3.90 3.33 7.99
CA SER A 11 -4.34 4.43 7.13
C SER A 11 -3.50 4.53 5.84
N LEU A 12 -4.13 4.93 4.74
CA LEU A 12 -3.50 5.05 3.43
C LEU A 12 -3.01 6.47 3.18
N CYS A 13 -1.79 6.61 2.66
CA CYS A 13 -1.31 7.85 2.07
C CYS A 13 -1.55 7.79 0.56
N MET A 14 -2.66 8.37 0.09
CA MET A 14 -3.11 8.30 -1.30
C MET A 14 -3.79 9.60 -1.74
N ASP A 15 -3.27 10.21 -2.80
CA ASP A 15 -3.71 11.53 -3.29
C ASP A 15 -5.20 11.55 -3.69
N VAL A 16 -5.73 10.44 -4.23
CA VAL A 16 -7.15 10.28 -4.61
C VAL A 16 -8.10 10.40 -3.40
N LEU A 17 -7.61 10.11 -2.20
CA LEU A 17 -8.36 10.27 -0.95
C LEU A 17 -8.12 11.63 -0.27
N GLN A 18 -7.19 12.43 -0.80
CA GLN A 18 -6.79 13.73 -0.25
C GLN A 18 -7.06 14.83 -1.30
N ASP A 19 -6.01 15.36 -1.92
CA ASP A 19 -6.07 16.55 -2.78
C ASP A 19 -6.78 16.30 -4.12
N GLN A 20 -6.89 15.04 -4.56
CA GLN A 20 -7.50 14.65 -5.83
C GLN A 20 -8.89 14.02 -5.66
N TRP A 21 -9.53 14.20 -4.50
CA TRP A 21 -10.88 13.71 -4.28
C TRP A 21 -11.89 14.39 -5.22
N SER A 22 -12.76 13.58 -5.83
CA SER A 22 -13.86 14.04 -6.68
C SER A 22 -15.15 13.27 -6.37
N PRO A 23 -16.32 13.95 -6.36
CA PRO A 23 -17.62 13.29 -6.18
C PRO A 23 -17.96 12.24 -7.25
N CYS A 24 -17.21 12.20 -8.37
CA CYS A 24 -17.39 11.17 -9.39
C CYS A 24 -16.86 9.79 -8.97
N HIS A 25 -16.05 9.72 -7.91
CA HIS A 25 -15.55 8.46 -7.38
C HIS A 25 -16.64 7.73 -6.60
N ASN A 26 -16.85 6.47 -6.99
CA ASN A 26 -17.65 5.52 -6.24
C ASN A 26 -16.76 4.49 -5.53
N VAL A 27 -17.35 3.66 -4.68
CA VAL A 27 -16.64 2.62 -3.90
C VAL A 27 -15.81 1.71 -4.80
N SER A 28 -16.32 1.30 -5.96
CA SER A 28 -15.60 0.43 -6.90
C SER A 28 -14.36 1.10 -7.47
N THR A 29 -14.47 2.38 -7.86
CA THR A 29 -13.31 3.14 -8.35
C THR A 29 -12.25 3.31 -7.26
N LEU A 30 -12.64 3.56 -6.01
CA LEU A 30 -11.70 3.68 -4.89
C LEU A 30 -10.97 2.37 -4.61
N LEU A 31 -11.69 1.25 -4.54
CA LEU A 31 -11.09 -0.06 -4.33
C LEU A 31 -10.14 -0.46 -5.46
N THR A 32 -10.47 -0.07 -6.71
CA THR A 32 -9.59 -0.28 -7.86
C THR A 32 -8.30 0.52 -7.71
N SER A 33 -8.41 1.81 -7.35
CA SER A 33 -7.24 2.65 -7.13
C SER A 33 -6.35 2.14 -6.00
N ILE A 34 -6.93 1.59 -4.92
CA ILE A 34 -6.17 0.93 -3.84
C ILE A 34 -5.42 -0.31 -4.37
N GLN A 35 -6.06 -1.15 -5.19
CA GLN A 35 -5.37 -2.31 -5.81
C GLN A 35 -4.22 -1.87 -6.72
N SER A 36 -4.40 -0.80 -7.49
CA SER A 36 -3.34 -0.21 -8.30
C SER A 36 -2.17 0.25 -7.43
N LEU A 37 -2.45 0.95 -6.31
CA LEU A 37 -1.44 1.40 -5.37
C LEU A 37 -0.66 0.24 -4.72
N LEU A 38 -1.33 -0.87 -4.41
CA LEU A 38 -0.67 -2.08 -3.88
C LEU A 38 0.28 -2.73 -4.90
N THR A 39 0.04 -2.51 -6.19
CA THR A 39 0.85 -3.05 -7.28
C THR A 39 2.04 -2.13 -7.60
N ASP A 40 1.79 -0.82 -7.64
CA ASP A 40 2.76 0.21 -7.98
C ASP A 40 2.80 1.32 -6.90
N PRO A 41 3.66 1.16 -5.88
CA PRO A 41 3.74 2.12 -4.77
C PRO A 41 4.50 3.39 -5.13
N ASN A 42 4.05 4.51 -4.58
CA ASN A 42 4.80 5.77 -4.61
C ASN A 42 5.88 5.76 -3.53
N CYS A 43 7.15 5.66 -3.95
CA CYS A 43 8.31 5.65 -3.04
C CYS A 43 8.97 7.03 -2.85
N SER A 44 8.50 8.08 -3.53
CA SER A 44 9.04 9.45 -3.40
C SER A 44 8.70 10.07 -2.04
N SER A 45 7.51 9.76 -1.51
CA SER A 45 7.01 10.23 -0.21
C SER A 45 6.34 9.07 0.54
N PRO A 46 7.12 8.12 1.09
CA PRO A 46 6.56 6.90 1.65
C PRO A 46 5.99 7.12 3.06
N ALA A 47 4.78 6.62 3.31
CA ALA A 47 4.19 6.49 4.65
C ALA A 47 4.94 5.46 5.51
N ASN A 48 5.54 4.45 4.87
CA ASN A 48 6.39 3.45 5.50
C ASN A 48 7.79 3.47 4.85
N PRO A 49 8.75 4.21 5.42
CA PRO A 49 10.10 4.31 4.89
C PRO A 49 10.83 2.97 4.80
N GLU A 50 10.62 2.07 5.76
CA GLU A 50 11.21 0.73 5.76
C GLU A 50 10.75 -0.07 4.55
N ALA A 51 9.43 -0.08 4.29
CA ALA A 51 8.86 -0.77 3.15
C ALA A 51 9.35 -0.19 1.82
N ALA A 52 9.47 1.14 1.72
CA ALA A 52 9.99 1.82 0.52
C ALA A 52 11.47 1.52 0.28
N GLN A 53 12.30 1.60 1.32
CA GLN A 53 13.73 1.30 1.23
C GLN A 53 13.95 -0.16 0.80
N LEU A 54 13.17 -1.09 1.34
CA LEU A 54 13.24 -2.50 0.97
C LEU A 54 12.71 -2.72 -0.45
N TYR A 55 11.66 -2.01 -0.87
CA TYR A 55 11.12 -2.07 -2.22
C TYR A 55 12.18 -1.66 -3.28
N ILE A 56 12.92 -0.58 -3.02
CA ILE A 56 13.93 -0.03 -3.93
C ILE A 56 15.22 -0.86 -3.91
N ASN A 57 15.73 -1.20 -2.72
CA ASN A 57 17.08 -1.76 -2.58
C ASN A 57 17.12 -3.29 -2.53
N ASP A 58 16.05 -3.96 -2.08
CA ASP A 58 15.96 -5.43 -2.04
C ASP A 58 14.53 -5.93 -2.29
N ARG A 59 14.16 -5.93 -3.58
CA ARG A 59 12.84 -6.38 -4.03
C ARG A 59 12.53 -7.82 -3.60
N ALA A 60 13.54 -8.67 -3.41
CA ALA A 60 13.35 -10.05 -2.99
C ALA A 60 12.98 -10.14 -1.49
N ALA A 61 13.68 -9.41 -0.61
CA ALA A 61 13.33 -9.29 0.80
C ALA A 61 11.94 -8.68 0.99
N TYR A 62 11.62 -7.62 0.24
CA TYR A 62 10.29 -7.02 0.24
C TYR A 62 9.21 -8.07 -0.07
N LYS A 63 9.36 -8.82 -1.18
CA LYS A 63 8.42 -9.89 -1.56
C LYS A 63 8.30 -10.99 -0.49
N ARG A 64 9.41 -11.39 0.16
CA ARG A 64 9.37 -12.36 1.27
C ARG A 64 8.56 -11.83 2.45
N ARG A 65 8.74 -10.56 2.82
CA ARG A 65 8.01 -9.93 3.94
C ARG A 65 6.52 -9.79 3.63
N VAL A 66 6.18 -9.30 2.44
CA VAL A 66 4.78 -9.15 1.99
C VAL A 66 4.07 -10.50 1.96
N ARG A 67 4.68 -11.55 1.38
CA ARG A 67 4.08 -12.89 1.34
C ARG A 67 3.78 -13.44 2.73
N ARG A 68 4.70 -13.26 3.69
CA ARG A 68 4.48 -13.67 5.08
C ARG A 68 3.27 -12.97 5.69
N ILE A 69 3.09 -11.68 5.40
CA ILE A 69 1.96 -10.90 5.95
C ILE A 69 0.64 -11.28 5.27
N ALA A 70 0.65 -11.53 3.96
CA ALA A 70 -0.51 -12.02 3.22
C ALA A 70 -0.95 -13.42 3.71
N GLN A 71 0.00 -14.27 4.08
CA GLN A 71 -0.32 -15.56 4.69
C GLN A 71 -0.99 -15.38 6.06
N LYS A 72 -0.44 -14.51 6.92
CA LYS A 72 -1.04 -14.21 8.23
C LYS A 72 -2.46 -13.65 8.15
N SER A 73 -2.81 -12.92 7.09
CA SER A 73 -4.19 -12.43 6.94
C SER A 73 -5.19 -13.56 6.69
N LEU A 74 -4.76 -14.73 6.21
CA LEU A 74 -5.62 -15.90 6.03
C LEU A 74 -5.81 -16.68 7.32
N GLU A 75 -4.88 -16.59 8.27
CA GLU A 75 -4.94 -17.28 9.57
C GLU A 75 -5.95 -16.64 10.54
N ASN A 76 -6.35 -15.40 10.28
CA ASN A 76 -7.30 -14.64 11.08
C ASN A 76 -8.71 -14.59 10.45
N CYS A 77 -8.98 -15.46 9.47
CA CYS A 77 -10.28 -15.62 8.84
C CYS A 77 -11.02 -16.86 9.37
#